data_AF-A0A1G8CIC8-F1
#
_entry.id   AF-A0A1G8CIC8-F1
#
_cell.length_a   1.000
_cell.length_b   1.000
_cell.length_c   1.000
_cell.angle_alpha   90.00
_cell.angle_beta   90.00
_cell.angle_gamma   90.00
#
_symmetry.space_group_name_H-M   'P 1'
#
loop_
_entity.id
_entity.type
_entity.pdbx_description
1 polymer ?
#
loop_
_entity_poly.entity_id
_entity_poly.type
_entity_poly.pdbx_seq_one_letter_code
_entity_poly.pdbx_strand_id
1 'polypeptide(L)'
;MTLENDDKTYTASEVLDICETENIPCMFDFHHYKANRHSSENLEIILPRVFKTWKHTPHPPKIHVSSPKSEAACRSHADYVDLTFILLLINAIKQYGQSLDIMVEAKQKDKAALQLVKELADLRGIKRLDGAVLKI
;
A
#
# COMPACT_ATOMS: atom_id res chain seq x y z
N MET A 1 1.74 16.84 7.17
CA MET A 1 0.59 16.74 6.24
C MET A 1 0.95 15.72 5.17
N THR A 2 0.00 14.96 4.65
CA THR A 2 0.19 13.96 3.57
C THR A 2 -0.97 14.07 2.58
N LEU A 3 -0.76 13.65 1.33
CA LEU A 3 -1.83 13.50 0.33
C LEU A 3 -1.91 12.05 -0.11
N GLU A 4 -3.12 11.59 -0.44
CA GLU A 4 -3.42 10.20 -0.81
C GLU A 4 -4.15 10.18 -2.16
N ASN A 5 -3.85 9.16 -2.98
CA ASN A 5 -4.56 8.93 -4.24
C ASN A 5 -5.91 8.24 -3.99
N ASP A 6 -6.92 8.54 -4.81
CA ASP A 6 -8.29 8.06 -4.61
C ASP A 6 -8.79 7.15 -5.76
N ASP A 7 -9.96 6.54 -5.55
CA ASP A 7 -10.55 5.52 -6.42
C ASP A 7 -11.34 6.09 -7.64
N LYS A 8 -11.39 7.41 -7.81
CA LYS A 8 -12.25 8.09 -8.78
C LYS A 8 -11.64 9.29 -9.49
N THR A 9 -10.97 10.19 -8.78
CA THR A 9 -10.67 11.54 -9.25
C THR A 9 -9.18 11.75 -9.46
N TYR A 10 -8.37 11.50 -8.45
CA TYR A 10 -6.93 11.76 -8.50
C TYR A 10 -6.13 10.46 -8.51
N THR A 11 -5.42 10.25 -9.60
CA THR A 11 -4.53 9.10 -9.79
C THR A 11 -3.27 9.20 -8.92
N ALA A 12 -2.53 8.10 -8.79
CA ALA A 12 -1.29 8.09 -8.01
C ALA A 12 -0.25 9.04 -8.61
N SER A 13 -0.12 9.14 -9.93
CA SER A 13 0.84 10.07 -10.56
C SER A 13 0.47 11.53 -10.32
N GLU A 14 -0.81 11.91 -10.43
CA GLU A 14 -1.23 13.30 -10.22
C GLU A 14 -1.00 13.75 -8.77
N VAL A 15 -1.31 12.88 -7.79
CA VAL A 15 -1.00 13.17 -6.38
C VAL A 15 0.50 13.24 -6.14
N LEU A 16 1.29 12.36 -6.77
CA LEU A 16 2.74 12.38 -6.67
C LEU A 16 3.36 13.66 -7.24
N ASP A 17 2.86 14.18 -8.37
CA ASP A 17 3.36 15.41 -8.98
C ASP A 17 3.24 16.60 -7.99
N ILE A 18 2.12 16.67 -7.26
CA ILE A 18 1.90 17.68 -6.21
C ILE A 18 2.83 17.43 -5.03
N CYS A 19 2.90 16.18 -4.54
CA CYS A 19 3.72 15.81 -3.40
C CYS A 19 5.21 16.10 -3.62
N GLU A 20 5.71 15.83 -4.83
CA GLU A 20 7.10 16.10 -5.20
C GLU A 20 7.38 17.60 -5.32
N THR A 21 6.44 18.38 -5.86
CA THR A 21 6.57 19.84 -6.02
C THR A 21 6.55 20.56 -4.68
N GLU A 22 5.60 20.19 -3.81
CA GLU A 22 5.38 20.83 -2.51
C GLU A 22 6.22 20.21 -1.39
N ASN A 23 7.04 19.18 -1.70
CA ASN A 23 7.82 18.40 -0.75
C ASN A 23 6.95 17.85 0.41
N ILE A 24 5.83 17.23 0.05
CA ILE A 24 4.87 16.58 0.96
C ILE A 24 4.98 15.06 0.78
N PRO A 25 4.94 14.24 1.85
CA PRO A 25 4.91 12.79 1.71
C PRO A 25 3.60 12.30 1.08
N CYS A 26 3.71 11.42 0.08
CA CYS A 26 2.58 10.78 -0.56
C CYS A 26 2.17 9.51 0.20
N MET A 27 0.95 9.49 0.74
CA MET A 27 0.31 8.32 1.34
C MET A 27 -0.30 7.48 0.22
N PHE A 28 0.46 6.54 -0.32
CA PHE A 28 -0.01 5.71 -1.41
C PHE A 28 -1.05 4.70 -0.93
N ASP A 29 -2.22 4.66 -1.56
CA ASP A 29 -3.22 3.60 -1.37
C ASP A 29 -3.23 2.66 -2.58
N PHE A 30 -2.93 1.38 -2.32
CA PHE A 30 -2.83 0.37 -3.36
C PHE A 30 -4.18 -0.04 -3.95
N HIS A 31 -5.25 -0.04 -3.15
CA HIS A 31 -6.59 -0.40 -3.62
C HIS A 31 -7.15 0.67 -4.55
N HIS A 32 -7.06 1.94 -4.14
CA HIS A 32 -7.41 3.10 -4.96
C HIS A 32 -6.58 3.13 -6.24
N TYR A 33 -5.27 2.87 -6.16
CA TYR A 33 -4.41 2.74 -7.32
C TYR A 33 -4.91 1.66 -8.28
N LYS A 34 -5.27 0.47 -7.79
CA LYS A 34 -5.81 -0.59 -8.64
C LYS A 34 -7.15 -0.22 -9.28
N ALA A 35 -7.97 0.61 -8.63
CA ALA A 35 -9.27 1.05 -9.11
C ALA A 35 -9.20 2.23 -10.11
N ASN A 36 -8.22 3.12 -9.99
CA ASN A 36 -8.17 4.40 -10.70
C ASN A 36 -6.83 4.68 -11.42
N ARG A 37 -5.91 3.72 -11.53
CA ARG A 37 -4.64 3.94 -12.23
C ARG A 37 -4.81 4.21 -13.72
N HIS A 38 -3.95 5.08 -14.25
CA HIS A 38 -3.79 5.22 -15.70
C HIS A 38 -3.08 3.98 -16.29
N SER A 39 -3.33 3.68 -17.57
CA SER A 39 -2.77 2.48 -18.23
C SER A 39 -1.24 2.46 -18.30
N SER A 40 -0.63 3.65 -18.33
CA SER A 40 0.81 3.87 -18.31
C SER A 40 1.45 3.71 -16.92
N GLU A 41 0.66 3.67 -15.85
CA GLU A 41 1.18 3.51 -14.50
C GLU A 41 1.44 2.04 -14.17
N ASN A 42 2.59 1.79 -13.54
CA ASN A 42 2.92 0.52 -12.90
C ASN A 42 3.63 0.78 -11.55
N LEU A 43 3.73 -0.25 -10.72
CA LEU A 43 4.34 -0.13 -9.40
C LEU A 43 5.84 0.23 -9.46
N GLU A 44 6.56 -0.18 -10.51
CA GLU A 44 7.98 0.12 -10.69
C GLU A 44 8.23 1.62 -10.93
N ILE A 45 7.24 2.33 -11.50
CA ILE A 45 7.26 3.78 -11.69
C ILE A 45 6.79 4.50 -10.41
N ILE A 46 5.72 4.01 -9.78
CA ILE A 46 5.05 4.70 -8.66
C ILE A 46 5.83 4.56 -7.35
N LEU A 47 6.23 3.35 -6.97
CA LEU A 47 6.84 3.10 -5.65
C LEU A 47 8.14 3.88 -5.41
N PRO A 48 9.10 3.99 -6.35
CA PRO A 48 10.31 4.79 -6.11
C PRO A 48 9.99 6.26 -5.86
N ARG A 49 8.98 6.81 -6.55
CA ARG A 49 8.51 8.18 -6.37
C ARG A 49 7.89 8.36 -4.99
N VAL A 50 6.97 7.47 -4.61
CA VAL A 50 6.39 7.43 -3.25
C VAL A 50 7.51 7.45 -2.21
N PHE A 51 8.44 6.49 -2.24
CA PHE A 51 9.53 6.42 -1.27
C PHE A 51 10.40 7.68 -1.23
N LYS A 52 10.65 8.30 -2.38
CA LYS A 52 11.41 9.56 -2.45
C LYS A 52 10.72 10.69 -1.68
N THR A 53 9.39 10.79 -1.73
CA THR A 53 8.63 11.83 -1.01
C THR A 53 8.73 11.71 0.52
N TRP A 54 9.10 10.54 1.06
CA TRP A 54 9.23 10.33 2.51
C TRP A 54 10.64 10.59 3.05
N LYS A 55 11.67 10.72 2.19
CA LYS A 55 13.09 10.80 2.60
C LYS A 55 13.42 11.98 3.52
N HIS A 56 12.65 13.06 3.46
CA HIS A 56 12.83 14.23 4.31
C HIS A 56 12.14 14.11 5.68
N THR A 57 11.41 13.00 5.92
CA THR A 57 10.69 12.75 7.17
C THR A 57 11.50 11.84 8.09
N PRO A 58 11.28 11.90 9.42
CA PRO A 58 11.93 10.98 10.37
C PRO A 58 11.30 9.57 10.40
N HIS A 59 10.25 9.34 9.61
CA HIS A 59 9.47 8.11 9.63
C HIS A 59 9.71 7.29 8.35
N PRO A 60 9.59 5.96 8.40
CA PRO A 60 9.58 5.16 7.18
C PRO A 60 8.36 5.53 6.32
N PRO A 61 8.40 5.25 5.01
CA PRO A 61 7.23 5.41 4.16
C PRO A 61 6.03 4.66 4.72
N LYS A 62 4.86 5.27 4.64
CA LYS A 62 3.60 4.63 5.02
C LYS A 62 2.67 4.54 3.82
N ILE A 63 1.99 3.40 3.70
CA ILE A 63 1.01 3.14 2.64
C ILE A 63 -0.27 2.57 3.24
N HIS A 64 -1.38 2.74 2.52
CA HIS A 64 -2.66 2.15 2.85
C HIS A 64 -2.91 0.91 2.00
N VAL A 65 -3.46 -0.13 2.64
CA VAL A 65 -3.88 -1.35 1.97
C VAL A 65 -5.29 -1.74 2.39
N SER A 66 -6.06 -2.11 1.39
CA SER A 66 -7.34 -2.77 1.51
C SER A 66 -7.47 -3.73 0.32
N SER A 67 -8.64 -4.32 0.13
CA SER A 67 -8.91 -5.16 -1.04
C SER A 67 -10.37 -5.05 -1.45
N PRO A 68 -10.68 -5.24 -2.74
CA PRO A 68 -12.05 -5.15 -3.24
C PRO A 68 -12.93 -6.25 -2.63
N LYS A 69 -14.18 -5.91 -2.29
CA LYS A 69 -15.17 -6.87 -1.79
C LYS A 69 -15.48 -7.98 -2.81
N SER A 70 -15.46 -7.64 -4.09
CA SER A 70 -15.62 -8.56 -5.22
C SER A 70 -15.23 -7.86 -6.52
N GLU A 71 -15.06 -8.60 -7.62
CA GLU A 71 -14.80 -8.01 -8.94
C GLU A 71 -15.87 -6.98 -9.34
N ALA A 72 -17.15 -7.31 -9.14
CA ALA A 72 -18.27 -6.40 -9.41
C ALA A 72 -18.37 -5.21 -8.44
N ALA A 73 -17.65 -5.26 -7.31
CA ALA A 73 -17.66 -4.23 -6.27
C ALA A 73 -16.22 -3.79 -5.97
N CYS A 74 -15.48 -3.48 -7.04
CA CYS A 74 -14.04 -3.24 -6.99
C CYS A 74 -13.63 -2.04 -6.13
N ARG A 75 -14.56 -1.15 -5.75
CA ARG A 75 -14.29 0.03 -4.90
C ARG A 75 -14.71 -0.16 -3.43
N SER A 76 -15.48 -1.21 -3.13
CA SER A 76 -15.91 -1.47 -1.75
C SER A 76 -14.83 -2.26 -1.02
N HIS A 77 -14.54 -1.91 0.23
CA HIS A 77 -13.58 -2.67 1.05
C HIS A 77 -14.20 -4.03 1.45
N ALA A 78 -13.39 -5.07 1.34
CA ALA A 78 -13.68 -6.39 1.89
C ALA A 78 -13.67 -6.38 3.44
N ASP A 79 -14.23 -7.43 4.04
CA ASP A 79 -14.24 -7.57 5.50
C ASP A 79 -12.82 -7.80 6.05
N TYR A 80 -12.02 -8.54 5.27
CA TYR A 80 -10.59 -8.84 5.47
C TYR A 80 -9.81 -8.44 4.23
N VAL A 81 -8.48 -8.34 4.34
CA VAL A 81 -7.62 -8.06 3.20
C VAL A 81 -7.33 -9.35 2.44
N ASP A 82 -7.60 -9.38 1.14
CA ASP A 82 -7.28 -10.51 0.27
C ASP A 82 -5.75 -10.67 0.11
N LEU A 83 -5.25 -11.85 0.49
CA LEU A 83 -3.83 -12.15 0.48
C LEU A 83 -3.24 -12.11 -0.94
N THR A 84 -3.93 -12.69 -1.93
CA THR A 84 -3.44 -12.76 -3.32
C THR A 84 -3.33 -11.37 -3.93
N PHE A 85 -4.29 -10.49 -3.64
CA PHE A 85 -4.28 -9.09 -4.05
C PHE A 85 -3.07 -8.35 -3.50
N ILE A 86 -2.79 -8.49 -2.20
CA ILE A 86 -1.67 -7.81 -1.54
C ILE A 86 -0.31 -8.39 -1.89
N LEU A 87 -0.21 -9.68 -2.26
CA LEU A 87 1.06 -10.25 -2.68
C LEU A 87 1.69 -9.56 -3.90
N LEU A 88 0.87 -8.98 -4.79
CA LEU A 88 1.36 -8.15 -5.90
C LEU A 88 2.16 -6.94 -5.38
N LEU A 89 1.63 -6.26 -4.37
CA LEU A 89 2.26 -5.11 -3.75
C LEU A 89 3.51 -5.52 -2.96
N ILE A 90 3.41 -6.57 -2.13
CA ILE A 90 4.53 -7.08 -1.33
C ILE A 90 5.71 -7.47 -2.23
N ASN A 91 5.46 -8.15 -3.34
CA ASN A 91 6.52 -8.54 -4.28
C ASN A 91 7.19 -7.34 -4.95
N ALA A 92 6.44 -6.30 -5.30
CA ALA A 92 7.00 -5.08 -5.86
C ALA A 92 7.86 -4.33 -4.82
N ILE A 93 7.39 -4.23 -3.58
CA ILE A 93 8.09 -3.56 -2.47
C ILE A 93 9.41 -4.25 -2.13
N LYS A 94 9.47 -5.59 -2.13
CA LYS A 94 10.68 -6.36 -1.78
C LYS A 94 11.92 -5.90 -2.56
N GLN A 95 11.74 -5.44 -3.79
CA GLN A 95 12.84 -5.02 -4.67
C GLN A 95 13.61 -3.79 -4.15
N TYR A 96 13.01 -3.01 -3.25
CA TYR A 96 13.61 -1.77 -2.74
C TYR A 96 14.39 -1.94 -1.44
N GLY A 97 14.27 -3.10 -0.77
CA GLY A 97 15.06 -3.43 0.42
C GLY A 97 14.93 -2.46 1.60
N GLN A 98 13.86 -1.66 1.65
CA GLN A 98 13.61 -0.67 2.70
C GLN A 98 12.41 -1.05 3.57
N SER A 99 12.44 -0.63 4.83
CA SER A 99 11.30 -0.78 5.75
C SER A 99 10.19 0.21 5.40
N LEU A 100 8.94 -0.19 5.60
CA LEU A 100 7.77 0.65 5.43
C LEU A 100 6.65 0.19 6.36
N ASP A 101 5.72 1.10 6.65
CA ASP A 101 4.55 0.84 7.46
C ASP A 101 3.31 0.65 6.57
N ILE A 102 2.50 -0.36 6.89
CA ILE A 102 1.26 -0.67 6.18
C ILE A 102 0.08 -0.40 7.11
N MET A 103 -0.79 0.54 6.73
CA MET A 103 -2.09 0.74 7.36
C MET A 103 -3.13 -0.17 6.70
N VAL A 104 -3.82 -0.99 7.49
CA VAL A 104 -4.85 -1.90 7.00
C VAL A 104 -6.23 -1.26 7.12
N GLU A 105 -6.86 -1.00 5.98
CA GLU A 105 -8.18 -0.39 5.88
C GLU A 105 -9.26 -1.40 5.52
N ALA A 106 -9.70 -2.20 6.49
CA ALA A 106 -10.74 -3.20 6.31
C ALA A 106 -11.85 -3.06 7.35
N LYS A 107 -13.04 -3.60 7.05
CA LYS A 107 -14.22 -3.43 7.94
C LYS A 107 -14.02 -4.08 9.31
N GLN A 108 -13.27 -5.18 9.39
CA GLN A 108 -12.97 -5.86 10.64
C GLN A 108 -11.81 -5.24 11.44
N LYS A 109 -11.25 -4.11 10.98
CA LYS A 109 -10.21 -3.31 11.67
C LYS A 109 -9.05 -4.17 12.14
N ASP A 110 -8.71 -4.15 13.43
CA ASP A 110 -7.60 -4.87 14.04
C ASP A 110 -7.60 -6.38 13.72
N LYS A 111 -8.78 -7.01 13.60
CA LYS A 111 -8.87 -8.43 13.23
C LYS A 111 -8.33 -8.68 11.83
N ALA A 112 -8.56 -7.76 10.90
CA ALA A 112 -8.04 -7.87 9.54
C ALA A 112 -6.52 -7.71 9.51
N ALA A 113 -5.98 -6.77 10.28
CA ALA A 113 -4.54 -6.58 10.39
C ALA A 113 -3.85 -7.81 11.01
N LEU A 114 -4.39 -8.34 12.11
CA LEU A 114 -3.84 -9.53 12.78
C LEU A 114 -3.91 -10.78 11.90
N GLN A 115 -5.00 -10.94 11.14
CA GLN A 115 -5.13 -12.03 10.17
C GLN A 115 -4.11 -11.89 9.04
N LEU A 116 -3.99 -10.71 8.43
CA LEU A 116 -3.03 -10.47 7.35
C LEU A 116 -1.59 -10.74 7.79
N VAL A 117 -1.21 -10.33 9.00
CA VAL A 117 0.11 -10.62 9.57
C VAL A 117 0.34 -12.14 9.69
N LYS A 118 -0.66 -12.89 10.15
CA LYS A 118 -0.57 -14.34 10.27
C LYS A 118 -0.42 -14.99 8.90
N GLU A 119 -1.29 -14.64 7.96
CA GLU A 119 -1.28 -15.19 6.61
C GLU A 119 0.03 -14.91 5.88
N LEU A 120 0.58 -13.69 5.98
CA LEU A 120 1.88 -13.36 5.41
C LEU A 120 3.02 -14.12 6.09
N ALA A 121 2.98 -14.29 7.41
CA ALA A 121 4.01 -15.02 8.15
C ALA A 121 4.04 -16.53 7.83
N ASP A 122 2.93 -17.10 7.39
CA ASP A 122 2.83 -18.51 6.97
C ASP A 122 3.44 -18.74 5.56
N LEU A 123 3.77 -17.68 4.82
CA LEU A 123 4.41 -17.78 3.50
C LEU A 123 5.91 -18.05 3.59
N ARG A 124 6.39 -18.92 2.69
CA ARG A 124 7.82 -19.22 2.59
C ARG A 124 8.63 -17.97 2.26
N GLY A 125 9.69 -17.73 3.03
CA GLY A 125 10.60 -16.59 2.84
C GLY A 125 10.18 -15.33 3.59
N ILE A 126 9.04 -15.34 4.28
CA ILE A 126 8.65 -14.29 5.21
C ILE A 126 8.93 -14.78 6.64
N LYS A 127 9.52 -13.93 7.47
CA LYS A 127 9.79 -14.22 8.88
C LYS A 127 9.14 -13.15 9.75
N ARG A 128 8.24 -13.57 10.65
CA ARG A 128 7.73 -12.70 11.72
C ARG A 128 8.81 -12.49 12.77
N LEU A 129 9.17 -11.24 13.03
CA LEU A 129 10.20 -10.87 14.00
C LEU A 129 9.58 -10.52 15.36
N ASP A 130 8.47 -9.79 15.33
CA ASP A 130 7.70 -9.36 16.49
C ASP A 130 6.26 -9.06 16.04
N GLY A 131 5.33 -8.86 16.98
CA GLY A 131 4.00 -8.25 16.79
C GLY A 131 3.47 -8.27 15.34
N ALA A 132 3.41 -7.11 14.70
CA ALA A 132 3.07 -6.97 13.28
C ALA A 132 4.31 -6.69 12.38
N VAL A 133 5.51 -7.06 12.85
CA VAL A 133 6.78 -6.82 12.14
C VAL A 133 7.19 -8.06 11.36
N LEU A 134 7.20 -7.92 10.03
CA LEU A 134 7.56 -8.99 9.10
C LEU A 134 8.84 -8.62 8.35
N LYS A 135 9.77 -9.57 8.27
CA LYS A 135 10.91 -9.52 7.36
C LYS A 135 10.56 -10.31 6.11
N ILE A 136 10.55 -9.64 4.97
CA ILE A 136 10.15 -10.19 3.66
C ILE A 136 11.31 -10.29 2.69
#